data_AF-A0A8T0F5W0-F1
#
_entry.id   AF-A0A8T0F5W0-F1
#
_cell.length_a   1.000
_cell.length_b   1.000
_cell.length_c   1.000
_cell.angle_alpha   90.00
_cell.angle_beta   90.00
_cell.angle_gamma   90.00
#
_symmetry.space_group_name_H-M   'P 1'
#
loop_
_entity.id
_entity.type
_entity.pdbx_description
1 polymer ?
#
loop_
_entity_poly.entity_id
_entity_poly.type
_entity_poly.pdbx_seq_one_letter_code
_entity_poly.pdbx_strand_id
1 'polypeptide(L)'
;MALLKLCNICLIVGFNVKGHKSVEYRGDRDRYEIVEFARRMDGPPVRYFGNCDQFKEVIENKKVFFVYLDDSRLQETHLRDNYTRAAEEFLAVMNFYSTSIECMADRLRSANAMTNKNDFLFGWLGHPEIANSIAMETLPIPSLIVLNTSSYQFYLPKLEEGEKVPSPQSILELLDQVKNHTAKGMWKGNPVLTTVLLGLPFGLFSIICYTSCCTDILAANEEDEEAELAEAAARHQKRE
;
A
#
# COMPACT_ATOMS: atom_id res chain seq x y z
N MET A 1 -32.70 2.88 29.05
CA MET A 1 -32.83 1.77 30.02
C MET A 1 -33.18 0.50 29.24
N ALA A 2 -32.18 -0.34 28.96
CA ALA A 2 -32.31 -1.56 28.15
C ALA A 2 -32.82 -2.74 29.01
N LEU A 3 -33.70 -3.59 28.46
CA LEU A 3 -34.42 -4.63 29.19
C LEU A 3 -34.20 -6.01 28.52
N LEU A 4 -33.03 -6.62 28.69
CA LEU A 4 -32.73 -7.92 28.06
C LEU A 4 -33.78 -8.99 28.41
N LYS A 5 -34.56 -9.43 27.43
CA LYS A 5 -35.37 -10.65 27.53
C LYS A 5 -34.50 -11.83 27.09
N LEU A 6 -33.92 -12.53 28.07
CA LEU A 6 -33.25 -13.80 27.85
C LEU A 6 -34.31 -14.90 27.75
N CYS A 7 -34.60 -15.36 26.52
CA CYS A 7 -35.39 -16.57 26.30
C CYS A 7 -34.43 -17.70 25.91
N ASN A 8 -34.54 -18.86 26.57
CA ASN A 8 -33.57 -19.98 26.53
C ASN A 8 -33.36 -20.65 25.16
N ILE A 9 -34.03 -20.23 24.09
CA ILE A 9 -33.91 -20.84 22.76
C ILE A 9 -33.75 -19.79 21.64
N CYS A 10 -34.14 -18.53 21.85
CA CYS A 10 -34.04 -17.48 20.83
C CYS A 10 -33.71 -16.12 21.48
N LEU A 11 -32.52 -15.59 21.21
CA LEU A 11 -32.10 -14.29 21.70
C LEU A 11 -32.61 -13.20 20.74
N ILE A 12 -33.90 -12.84 20.85
CA ILE A 12 -34.43 -11.66 20.16
C ILE A 12 -34.09 -10.44 21.02
N VAL A 13 -32.95 -9.80 20.75
CA VAL A 13 -32.60 -8.52 21.36
C VAL A 13 -33.38 -7.43 20.64
N GLY A 14 -34.53 -7.01 21.18
CA GLY A 14 -35.28 -5.87 20.67
C GLY A 14 -35.24 -4.69 21.64
N PHE A 15 -34.52 -3.60 21.30
CA PHE A 15 -34.54 -2.32 22.04
C PHE A 15 -34.57 -1.08 21.13
N ASN A 16 -34.85 0.08 21.74
CA ASN A 16 -35.95 1.00 21.44
C ASN A 16 -35.53 2.36 20.81
N VAL A 17 -36.24 2.72 19.74
CA VAL A 17 -36.98 3.97 19.41
C VAL A 17 -36.32 5.35 19.68
N LYS A 18 -35.39 5.73 18.79
CA LYS A 18 -35.61 6.95 17.99
C LYS A 18 -36.29 6.53 16.68
N GLY A 19 -37.62 6.57 16.62
CA GLY A 19 -38.38 6.32 15.38
C GLY A 19 -38.92 4.90 15.13
N HIS A 20 -39.48 4.23 16.14
CA HIS A 20 -40.34 3.02 16.01
C HIS A 20 -39.72 1.75 15.36
N LYS A 21 -38.41 1.68 15.13
CA LYS A 21 -37.77 0.49 14.53
C LYS A 21 -37.26 -0.48 15.59
N SER A 22 -37.75 -1.73 15.57
CA SER A 22 -37.16 -2.86 16.29
C SER A 22 -36.17 -3.57 15.37
N VAL A 23 -34.92 -3.70 15.81
CA VAL A 23 -33.87 -4.40 15.08
C VAL A 23 -33.57 -5.71 15.77
N GLU A 24 -33.59 -6.81 15.03
CA GLU A 24 -33.20 -8.13 15.52
C GLU A 24 -31.69 -8.33 15.36
N TYR A 25 -31.02 -8.75 16.43
CA TYR A 25 -29.60 -9.12 16.39
C TYR A 25 -29.43 -10.48 15.70
N ARG A 26 -28.66 -10.50 14.60
CA ARG A 26 -28.35 -11.70 13.81
C ARG A 26 -26.85 -12.07 13.80
N GLY A 27 -26.07 -11.49 14.70
CA GLY A 27 -24.64 -11.79 14.84
C GLY A 27 -24.37 -13.05 15.67
N ASP A 28 -23.08 -13.27 15.97
CA ASP A 28 -22.67 -14.43 16.74
C ASP A 28 -23.11 -14.31 18.21
N ARG A 29 -23.38 -15.44 18.88
CA ARG A 29 -23.78 -15.43 20.29
C ARG A 29 -22.59 -15.22 21.23
N ASP A 30 -21.71 -14.28 20.90
CA ASP A 30 -20.57 -13.89 21.72
C ASP A 30 -20.93 -12.72 22.65
N ARG A 31 -20.42 -12.78 23.89
CA ARG A 31 -20.70 -11.75 24.90
C ARG A 31 -20.23 -10.38 24.42
N TYR A 32 -19.06 -10.31 23.80
CA TYR A 32 -18.50 -9.04 23.36
C TYR A 32 -19.32 -8.44 22.21
N GLU A 33 -19.72 -9.25 21.22
CA GLU A 33 -20.54 -8.76 20.12
C GLU A 33 -21.93 -8.28 20.54
N ILE A 34 -22.60 -9.02 21.44
CA ILE A 34 -23.93 -8.65 21.96
C ILE A 34 -23.85 -7.34 22.75
N VAL A 35 -22.82 -7.18 23.59
CA VAL A 35 -22.61 -5.93 24.36
C VAL A 35 -22.30 -4.77 23.43
N GLU A 36 -21.49 -4.99 22.38
CA GLU A 36 -21.19 -3.94 21.41
C GLU A 36 -22.43 -3.55 20.60
N PHE A 37 -23.24 -4.52 20.18
CA PHE A 37 -24.53 -4.26 19.53
C PHE A 37 -25.44 -3.41 20.42
N ALA A 38 -25.58 -3.77 21.70
CA ALA A 38 -26.37 -2.98 22.64
C ALA A 38 -25.84 -1.55 22.79
N ARG A 39 -24.51 -1.37 22.90
CA ARG A 39 -23.87 -0.05 22.95
C ARG A 39 -24.07 0.76 21.67
N ARG A 40 -24.09 0.11 20.50
CA ARG A 40 -24.37 0.78 19.22
C ARG A 40 -25.80 1.30 19.16
N MET A 41 -26.76 0.48 19.55
CA MET A 41 -28.18 0.83 19.53
C MET A 41 -28.57 1.86 20.59
N ASP A 42 -27.83 1.95 21.70
CA ASP A 42 -28.02 2.97 22.76
C ASP A 42 -27.34 4.31 22.43
N GLY A 43 -26.35 4.30 21.53
CA GLY A 43 -25.55 5.46 21.18
C GLY A 43 -26.06 6.24 19.96
N PRO A 44 -25.40 7.37 19.62
CA PRO A 44 -25.64 8.05 18.36
C PRO A 44 -25.18 7.16 17.17
N PRO A 45 -25.82 7.30 15.98
CA PRO A 45 -25.45 6.55 14.79
C PRO A 45 -23.97 6.68 14.42
N VAL A 46 -23.42 7.89 14.59
CA VAL A 46 -22.00 8.20 14.37
C VAL A 46 -21.38 8.66 15.69
N ARG A 47 -20.31 8.00 16.15
CA ARG A 47 -19.59 8.44 17.36
C ARG A 47 -18.40 9.31 16.99
N TYR A 48 -18.36 10.53 17.51
CA TYR A 48 -17.25 11.45 17.31
C TYR A 48 -16.15 11.23 18.36
N PHE A 49 -14.89 11.26 17.92
CA PHE A 49 -13.72 11.23 18.79
C PHE A 49 -12.88 12.49 18.61
N GLY A 50 -12.71 13.25 19.70
CA GLY A 50 -11.77 14.38 19.75
C GLY A 50 -10.36 13.98 20.19
N ASN A 51 -10.24 12.89 20.95
CA ASN A 51 -8.95 12.38 21.44
C ASN A 51 -8.46 11.25 20.53
N CYS A 52 -7.28 11.45 19.93
CA CYS A 52 -6.72 10.49 18.98
C CYS A 52 -6.37 9.14 19.63
N ASP A 53 -5.92 9.11 20.88
CA ASP A 53 -5.56 7.85 21.57
C ASP A 53 -6.77 6.94 21.84
N GLN A 54 -7.91 7.53 22.19
CA GLN A 54 -9.16 6.77 22.40
C GLN A 54 -9.69 6.23 21.07
N PHE A 55 -9.63 7.06 20.03
CA PHE A 55 -9.97 6.65 18.68
C PHE A 55 -9.06 5.50 18.22
N LYS A 56 -7.76 5.59 18.50
CA LYS A 56 -6.76 4.56 18.25
C LYS A 56 -7.23 3.24 18.89
N GLU A 57 -7.40 3.18 20.20
CA GLU A 57 -7.80 1.96 20.90
C GLU A 57 -9.09 1.33 20.36
N VAL A 58 -10.10 2.15 20.05
CA VAL A 58 -11.38 1.66 19.56
C VAL A 58 -11.26 1.04 18.17
N ILE A 59 -10.47 1.63 17.27
CA ILE A 59 -10.26 1.11 15.93
C ILE A 59 -9.47 -0.19 15.93
N GLU A 60 -8.44 -0.29 16.77
CA GLU A 60 -7.56 -1.47 16.86
C GLU A 60 -8.35 -2.75 17.18
N ASN A 61 -9.42 -2.60 17.96
CA ASN A 61 -10.26 -3.69 18.41
C ASN A 61 -11.43 -4.02 17.47
N LYS A 62 -11.58 -3.33 16.33
CA LYS A 62 -12.71 -3.52 15.40
C LYS A 62 -12.21 -3.96 14.03
N LYS A 63 -12.78 -5.06 13.52
CA LYS A 63 -12.43 -5.62 12.20
C LYS A 63 -12.95 -4.79 11.02
N VAL A 64 -14.16 -4.26 11.15
CA VAL A 64 -14.83 -3.48 10.09
C VAL A 64 -15.49 -2.26 10.73
N PHE A 65 -15.18 -1.09 10.20
CA PHE A 65 -15.70 0.20 10.66
C PHE A 65 -15.65 1.21 9.51
N PHE A 66 -16.53 2.21 9.60
CA PHE A 66 -16.53 3.37 8.72
C PHE A 66 -16.14 4.60 9.53
N VAL A 67 -15.28 5.44 8.98
CA VAL A 67 -14.86 6.70 9.60
C VAL A 67 -15.14 7.82 8.62
N TYR A 68 -15.89 8.82 9.08
CA TYR A 68 -15.97 10.12 8.44
C TYR A 68 -14.83 11.00 8.96
N LEU A 69 -14.03 11.53 8.04
CA LEU A 69 -12.96 12.48 8.36
C LEU A 69 -13.57 13.87 8.31
N ASP A 70 -13.70 14.48 9.48
CA ASP A 70 -14.13 15.85 9.61
C ASP A 70 -12.93 16.77 9.30
N ASP A 71 -12.96 17.43 8.15
CA ASP A 71 -12.01 18.50 7.84
C ASP A 71 -12.67 19.83 8.19
N SER A 72 -12.18 20.47 9.25
CA SER A 72 -12.67 21.77 9.73
C SER A 72 -12.64 22.87 8.67
N ARG A 73 -11.88 22.68 7.58
CA ARG A 73 -11.73 23.62 6.46
C ARG A 73 -12.79 23.41 5.37
N LEU A 74 -13.39 22.24 5.29
CA LEU A 74 -14.39 21.89 4.28
C LEU A 74 -15.73 21.71 4.98
N GLN A 75 -16.53 22.79 5.04
CA GLN A 75 -17.89 22.75 5.60
C GLN A 75 -18.88 22.08 4.63
N GLU A 76 -18.60 20.84 4.23
CA GLU A 76 -19.51 20.04 3.42
C GLU A 76 -20.57 19.38 4.29
N THR A 77 -21.65 20.13 4.55
CA THR A 77 -22.79 19.68 5.34
C THR A 77 -23.52 18.49 4.70
N HIS A 78 -23.66 18.49 3.37
CA HIS A 78 -24.41 17.46 2.65
C HIS A 78 -23.78 16.06 2.71
N LEU A 79 -22.45 15.96 2.68
CA LEU A 79 -21.74 14.67 2.80
C LEU A 79 -21.91 14.09 4.21
N ARG A 80 -21.76 14.94 5.23
CA ARG A 80 -21.94 14.56 6.63
C ARG A 80 -23.37 14.08 6.89
N ASP A 81 -24.36 14.74 6.31
CA ASP A 81 -25.77 14.40 6.47
C ASP A 81 -26.10 13.07 5.77
N ASN A 82 -25.58 12.86 4.55
CA ASN A 82 -25.70 11.57 3.85
C ASN A 82 -25.02 10.42 4.61
N TYR A 83 -23.83 10.68 5.14
CA TYR A 83 -23.11 9.70 5.96
C TYR A 83 -23.87 9.37 7.24
N THR A 84 -24.45 10.37 7.91
CA THR A 84 -25.27 10.17 9.11
C THR A 84 -26.53 9.36 8.81
N ARG A 85 -27.17 9.64 7.67
CA ARG A 85 -28.34 8.88 7.21
C ARG A 85 -27.99 7.42 6.90
N ALA A 86 -26.87 7.17 6.24
CA ALA A 86 -26.37 5.81 6.02
C ALA A 86 -26.03 5.11 7.35
N ALA A 87 -25.42 5.84 8.29
CA ALA A 87 -25.11 5.31 9.62
C ALA A 87 -26.37 4.91 10.38
N GLU A 88 -27.45 5.69 10.30
CA GLU A 88 -28.75 5.36 10.89
C GLU A 88 -29.36 4.08 10.29
N GLU A 89 -29.19 3.87 8.99
CA GLU A 89 -29.71 2.70 8.29
C GLU A 89 -28.95 1.41 8.64
N PHE A 90 -27.62 1.50 8.76
CA PHE A 90 -26.74 0.34 8.94
C PHE A 90 -26.18 0.19 10.36
N LEU A 91 -26.66 0.96 11.34
CA LEU A 91 -26.19 0.96 12.74
C LEU A 91 -26.19 -0.44 13.39
N ALA A 92 -27.15 -1.27 13.00
CA ALA A 92 -27.32 -2.63 13.48
C ALA A 92 -26.16 -3.56 13.11
N VAL A 93 -25.54 -3.32 11.95
CA VAL A 93 -24.59 -4.24 11.33
C VAL A 93 -23.17 -3.69 11.39
N MET A 94 -23.00 -2.36 11.29
CA MET A 94 -21.70 -1.71 11.17
C MET A 94 -21.41 -0.71 12.30
N ASN A 95 -20.15 -0.28 12.41
CA ASN A 95 -19.71 0.79 13.31
C ASN A 95 -19.37 2.04 12.50
N PHE A 96 -19.92 3.18 12.89
CA PHE A 96 -19.66 4.48 12.24
C PHE A 96 -19.03 5.44 13.24
N TYR A 97 -17.93 6.05 12.83
CA TYR A 97 -17.13 6.96 13.63
C TYR A 97 -16.89 8.26 12.88
N SER A 98 -16.62 9.33 13.62
CA SER A 98 -16.18 10.60 13.08
C SER A 98 -14.96 11.09 13.87
N THR A 99 -13.96 11.61 13.18
CA THR A 99 -12.75 12.15 13.82
C THR A 99 -12.14 13.23 12.93
N SER A 100 -11.27 14.07 13.49
CA SER A 100 -10.43 14.97 12.69
C SER A 100 -9.44 14.19 11.81
N ILE A 101 -9.07 14.80 10.69
CA ILE A 101 -8.04 14.27 9.78
C ILE A 101 -6.68 14.06 10.46
N GLU A 102 -6.36 14.86 11.47
CA GLU A 102 -5.11 14.81 12.23
C GLU A 102 -4.96 13.50 13.00
N CYS A 103 -6.02 13.04 13.67
CA CYS A 103 -5.99 11.78 14.43
C CYS A 103 -5.80 10.54 13.53
N MET A 104 -6.33 10.58 12.30
CA MET A 104 -6.13 9.51 11.33
C MET A 104 -4.73 9.54 10.69
N ALA A 105 -4.16 10.74 10.51
CA ALA A 105 -2.80 10.89 10.01
C ALA A 105 -1.75 10.36 10.99
N ASP A 106 -1.91 10.56 12.30
CA ASP A 106 -0.98 10.02 13.31
C ASP A 106 -1.02 8.50 13.42
N ARG A 107 -2.18 7.90 13.11
CA ARG A 107 -2.34 6.46 12.89
C ARG A 107 -1.54 5.97 11.68
N LEU A 108 -1.62 6.66 10.54
CA LEU A 108 -0.81 6.37 9.35
C LEU A 108 0.69 6.44 9.64
N ARG A 109 1.12 7.45 10.41
CA ARG A 109 2.51 7.61 10.85
C ARG A 109 2.95 6.51 11.83
N SER A 110 2.09 6.14 12.78
CA SER A 110 2.38 5.11 13.79
C SER A 110 2.36 3.69 13.20
N ALA A 111 1.50 3.41 12.23
CA ALA A 111 1.46 2.14 11.51
C ALA A 111 2.75 1.93 10.70
N ASN A 112 3.33 3.00 10.16
CA ASN A 112 4.65 2.95 9.51
C ASN A 112 5.81 2.74 10.51
N ALA A 113 5.63 3.06 11.80
CA ALA A 113 6.68 2.95 12.80
C ALA A 113 6.76 1.57 13.47
N MET A 114 5.74 0.71 13.34
CA MET A 114 5.70 -0.59 14.02
C MET A 114 5.17 -1.71 13.12
N THR A 115 6.13 -2.40 12.48
CA THR A 115 6.05 -3.76 11.93
C THR A 115 5.20 -4.04 10.67
N ASN A 116 5.92 -4.59 9.69
CA ASN A 116 5.58 -5.47 8.55
C ASN A 116 4.25 -6.26 8.64
N LYS A 117 3.09 -5.58 8.61
CA LYS A 117 1.81 -6.27 8.35
C LYS A 117 0.72 -5.49 7.63
N ASN A 118 0.86 -4.19 7.36
CA ASN A 118 -0.15 -3.44 6.60
C ASN A 118 0.53 -2.57 5.52
N ASP A 119 0.89 -3.18 4.39
CA ASP A 119 1.55 -2.50 3.25
C ASP A 119 0.63 -1.51 2.52
N PHE A 120 -0.70 -1.64 2.68
CA PHE A 120 -1.69 -0.84 1.95
C PHE A 120 -2.82 -0.35 2.88
N LEU A 121 -3.15 0.94 2.80
CA LEU A 121 -4.35 1.51 3.39
C LEU A 121 -5.45 1.57 2.32
N PHE A 122 -6.61 0.99 2.63
CA PHE A 122 -7.80 1.09 1.78
C PHE A 122 -8.70 2.21 2.29
N GLY A 123 -9.13 3.07 1.37
CA GLY A 123 -10.04 4.17 1.65
C GLY A 123 -10.92 4.45 0.43
N TRP A 124 -12.10 4.99 0.67
CA TRP A 124 -13.00 5.43 -0.39
C TRP A 124 -13.03 6.95 -0.43
N LEU A 125 -12.89 7.52 -1.64
CA LEU A 125 -13.01 8.96 -1.86
C LEU A 125 -14.43 9.25 -2.35
N GLY A 126 -15.19 10.04 -1.58
CA GLY A 126 -16.57 10.38 -1.91
C GLY A 126 -16.73 11.29 -3.12
N HIS A 127 -15.68 12.03 -3.48
CA HIS A 127 -15.65 12.94 -4.62
C HIS A 127 -14.42 12.71 -5.51
N PRO A 128 -14.60 12.69 -6.85
CA PRO A 128 -13.53 12.40 -7.79
C PRO A 128 -12.52 13.53 -7.91
N GLU A 129 -12.83 14.75 -7.46
CA GLU A 129 -11.95 15.92 -7.56
C GLU A 129 -10.60 15.71 -6.85
N ILE A 130 -10.62 15.02 -5.71
CA ILE A 130 -9.39 14.68 -4.97
C ILE A 130 -8.56 13.69 -5.79
N ALA A 131 -9.18 12.66 -6.36
CA ALA A 131 -8.47 11.67 -7.17
C ALA A 131 -7.95 12.30 -8.48
N ASN A 132 -8.73 13.18 -9.11
CA ASN A 132 -8.37 13.87 -10.34
C ASN A 132 -7.23 14.87 -10.13
N SER A 133 -7.21 15.58 -9.00
CA SER A 133 -6.10 16.49 -8.67
C SER A 133 -4.80 15.74 -8.35
N ILE A 134 -4.89 14.54 -7.76
CA ILE A 134 -3.75 13.66 -7.53
C ILE A 134 -3.22 13.09 -8.85
N ALA A 135 -4.10 12.60 -9.72
CA ALA A 135 -3.73 12.02 -11.01
C ALA A 135 -3.44 13.08 -12.10
N MET A 136 -3.75 14.35 -11.82
CA MET A 136 -3.70 15.48 -12.75
C MET A 136 -4.52 15.26 -14.03
N GLU A 137 -5.56 14.43 -13.96
CA GLU A 137 -6.43 14.06 -15.07
C GLU A 137 -7.85 13.74 -14.60
N THR A 138 -8.80 13.62 -15.52
CA THR A 138 -10.18 13.23 -15.20
C THR A 138 -10.32 11.72 -15.20
N LEU A 139 -10.36 11.10 -14.02
CA LEU A 139 -10.50 9.66 -13.85
C LEU A 139 -11.96 9.21 -14.06
N PRO A 140 -12.20 8.06 -14.71
CA PRO A 140 -13.54 7.48 -14.85
C PRO A 140 -14.10 7.03 -13.50
N ILE A 141 -15.41 7.05 -13.33
CA ILE A 141 -16.10 6.62 -12.09
C ILE A 141 -16.79 5.27 -12.36
N PRO A 142 -16.60 4.24 -11.51
CA PRO A 142 -15.68 4.16 -10.38
C PRO A 142 -14.21 3.93 -10.81
N SER A 143 -13.24 4.60 -10.15
CA SER A 143 -11.81 4.39 -10.37
C SER A 143 -11.10 3.88 -9.11
N LEU A 144 -10.12 3.01 -9.32
CA LEU A 144 -9.19 2.56 -8.29
C LEU A 144 -7.84 3.23 -8.53
N ILE A 145 -7.31 3.92 -7.53
CA ILE A 145 -6.00 4.54 -7.55
C ILE A 145 -5.21 4.04 -6.34
N VAL A 146 -3.95 3.66 -6.55
CA VAL A 146 -3.02 3.33 -5.47
C VAL A 146 -1.97 4.41 -5.39
N LEU A 147 -1.81 5.04 -4.24
CA LEU A 147 -0.85 6.13 -4.03
C LEU A 147 0.24 5.69 -3.05
N ASN A 148 1.49 5.81 -3.49
CA ASN A 148 2.63 5.73 -2.60
C ASN A 148 2.79 7.09 -1.90
N THR A 149 2.52 7.13 -0.59
CA THR A 149 2.60 8.36 0.21
C THR A 149 4.02 8.87 0.44
N SER A 150 5.03 8.02 0.23
CA SER A 150 6.45 8.39 0.42
C SER A 150 7.06 8.95 -0.86
N SER A 151 6.73 8.41 -2.03
CA SER A 151 7.23 8.87 -3.32
C SER A 151 6.28 9.77 -4.09
N TYR A 152 5.04 9.96 -3.59
CA TYR A 152 3.95 10.66 -4.28
C TYR A 152 3.63 10.11 -5.68
N GLN A 153 4.05 8.88 -5.98
CA GLN A 153 3.74 8.19 -7.22
C GLN A 153 2.39 7.50 -7.10
N PHE A 154 1.53 7.68 -8.10
CA PHE A 154 0.25 6.98 -8.21
C PHE A 154 0.32 5.87 -9.26
N TYR A 155 -0.51 4.84 -9.06
CA TYR A 155 -0.62 3.68 -9.94
C TYR A 155 -2.09 3.42 -10.24
N LEU A 156 -2.39 3.18 -11.51
CA LEU A 156 -3.72 2.83 -12.00
C LEU A 156 -3.70 1.37 -12.49
N PRO A 157 -4.77 0.60 -12.23
CA PRO A 157 -4.89 -0.74 -12.77
C PRO A 157 -5.02 -0.70 -14.30
N LYS A 158 -4.42 -1.67 -14.97
CA LYS A 158 -4.63 -1.86 -16.41
C LYS A 158 -6.04 -2.43 -16.60
N LEU A 159 -6.89 -1.68 -17.30
CA LEU A 159 -8.23 -2.09 -17.69
C LEU A 159 -8.20 -2.53 -19.15
N GLU A 160 -8.81 -3.68 -19.46
CA GLU A 160 -9.03 -4.09 -20.86
C GLU A 160 -10.13 -3.23 -21.50
N GLU A 161 -10.11 -3.06 -22.83
CA GLU A 161 -11.11 -2.25 -23.55
C GLU A 161 -12.54 -2.74 -23.28
N GLY A 162 -13.32 -1.93 -22.55
CA GLY A 162 -14.72 -2.21 -22.20
C GLY A 162 -14.95 -2.60 -20.74
N GLU A 163 -13.90 -2.82 -19.93
CA GLU A 163 -14.03 -3.18 -18.52
C GLU A 163 -14.08 -1.92 -17.62
N LYS A 164 -15.22 -1.68 -16.94
CA LYS A 164 -15.40 -0.52 -16.05
C LYS A 164 -14.86 -0.74 -14.63
N VAL A 165 -14.62 -1.99 -14.23
CA VAL A 165 -14.18 -2.35 -12.87
C VAL A 165 -13.05 -3.36 -13.02
N PRO A 166 -11.87 -3.14 -12.39
CA PRO A 166 -10.74 -4.04 -12.54
C PRO A 166 -11.05 -5.43 -11.95
N SER A 167 -10.66 -6.48 -12.67
CA SER A 167 -10.73 -7.85 -12.15
C SER A 167 -9.91 -8.01 -10.85
N PRO A 168 -10.26 -8.94 -9.95
CA PRO A 168 -9.48 -9.20 -8.73
C PRO A 168 -8.02 -9.54 -9.02
N GLN A 169 -7.74 -10.17 -10.16
CA GLN A 169 -6.38 -10.53 -10.59
C GLN A 169 -5.58 -9.28 -10.98
N SER A 170 -6.20 -8.34 -11.68
CA SER A 170 -5.58 -7.05 -12.05
C SER A 170 -5.22 -6.22 -10.82
N ILE A 171 -6.06 -6.26 -9.77
CA ILE A 171 -5.79 -5.58 -8.50
C ILE A 171 -4.60 -6.23 -7.78
N LEU A 172 -4.56 -7.56 -7.70
CA LEU A 172 -3.45 -8.27 -7.07
C LEU A 172 -2.12 -8.03 -7.82
N GLU A 173 -2.15 -7.97 -9.15
CA GLU A 173 -0.98 -7.63 -9.95
C GLU A 173 -0.53 -6.18 -9.68
N LEU A 174 -1.45 -5.23 -9.59
CA LEU A 174 -1.14 -3.84 -9.25
C LEU A 174 -0.47 -3.74 -7.87
N LEU A 175 -0.99 -4.45 -6.86
CA LEU A 175 -0.41 -4.45 -5.51
C LEU A 175 0.98 -5.09 -5.48
N ASP A 176 1.18 -6.20 -6.22
CA ASP A 176 2.50 -6.82 -6.37
C ASP A 176 3.48 -5.90 -7.10
N GLN A 177 3.00 -5.17 -8.12
CA GLN A 177 3.77 -4.14 -8.81
C GLN A 177 4.21 -3.06 -7.83
N VAL A 178 3.30 -2.45 -7.07
CA VAL A 178 3.65 -1.38 -6.11
C VAL A 178 4.67 -1.85 -5.08
N LYS A 179 4.60 -3.12 -4.65
CA LYS A 179 5.55 -3.70 -3.70
C LYS A 179 6.91 -4.05 -4.34
N ASN A 180 6.93 -4.54 -5.57
CA ASN A 180 8.14 -5.02 -6.25
C ASN A 180 8.83 -3.98 -7.14
N HIS A 181 8.20 -2.82 -7.40
CA HIS A 181 8.71 -1.78 -8.31
C HIS A 181 10.06 -1.20 -7.89
N THR A 182 10.48 -1.38 -6.64
CA THR A 182 11.81 -0.95 -6.16
C THR A 182 12.97 -1.78 -6.74
N ALA A 183 12.72 -2.97 -7.31
CA ALA A 183 13.79 -3.81 -7.89
C ALA A 183 13.42 -4.47 -9.24
N LYS A 184 12.18 -4.93 -9.41
CA LYS A 184 11.75 -5.70 -10.61
C LYS A 184 11.20 -4.82 -11.73
N GLY A 185 10.80 -3.58 -11.41
CA GLY A 185 10.24 -2.61 -12.36
C GLY A 185 11.24 -2.14 -13.42
N MET A 186 12.52 -2.00 -13.06
CA MET A 186 13.58 -1.61 -14.01
C MET A 186 13.79 -2.66 -15.11
N TRP A 187 13.71 -3.95 -14.75
CA TRP A 187 13.94 -5.06 -15.67
C TRP A 187 12.77 -5.31 -16.65
N LYS A 188 11.53 -4.97 -16.26
CA LYS A 188 10.34 -5.10 -17.12
C LYS A 188 10.03 -3.85 -17.96
N GLY A 189 10.53 -2.67 -17.58
CA GLY A 189 10.25 -1.41 -18.30
C GLY A 189 10.99 -1.31 -19.62
N ASN A 190 12.31 -1.50 -19.62
CA ASN A 190 13.11 -1.58 -20.84
C ASN A 190 14.37 -2.43 -20.57
N PRO A 191 14.33 -3.75 -20.85
CA PRO A 191 15.46 -4.63 -20.59
C PRO A 191 16.68 -4.26 -21.44
N VAL A 192 16.49 -3.65 -22.62
CA VAL A 192 17.58 -3.21 -23.50
C VAL A 192 18.35 -2.06 -22.87
N LEU A 193 17.65 -1.02 -22.38
CA LEU A 193 18.30 0.12 -21.72
C LEU A 193 19.06 -0.32 -20.47
N THR A 194 18.49 -1.23 -19.67
CA THR A 194 19.13 -1.75 -18.44
C THR A 194 20.38 -2.58 -18.76
N THR A 195 20.31 -3.41 -19.80
CA THR A 195 21.45 -4.22 -20.25
C THR A 195 22.55 -3.35 -20.84
N VAL A 196 22.23 -2.24 -21.50
CA VAL A 196 23.23 -1.29 -22.01
C VAL A 196 23.87 -0.50 -20.87
N LEU A 197 23.08 -0.02 -19.90
CA LEU A 197 23.57 0.86 -18.84
C LEU A 197 24.43 0.14 -17.79
N LEU A 198 24.16 -1.16 -17.55
CA LEU A 198 24.98 -2.01 -16.68
C LEU A 198 25.99 -2.86 -17.47
N GLY A 199 25.62 -3.38 -18.63
CA GLY A 199 26.51 -4.22 -19.44
C GLY A 199 27.68 -3.46 -20.05
N LEU A 200 27.52 -2.17 -20.37
CA LEU A 200 28.63 -1.34 -20.87
C LEU A 200 29.75 -1.17 -19.81
N PRO A 201 29.48 -0.77 -18.56
CA PRO A 201 30.54 -0.66 -17.55
C PRO A 201 31.15 -2.02 -17.18
N PHE A 202 30.36 -3.09 -17.06
CA PHE A 202 30.90 -4.43 -16.77
C PHE A 202 31.70 -5.02 -17.95
N GLY A 203 31.28 -4.74 -19.19
CA GLY A 203 31.99 -5.17 -20.39
C GLY A 203 33.33 -4.46 -20.55
N LEU A 204 33.36 -3.14 -20.34
CA LEU A 204 34.62 -2.38 -20.34
C LEU A 204 35.55 -2.83 -19.22
N PHE A 205 35.03 -3.09 -18.02
CA PHE A 205 35.83 -3.62 -16.91
C PHE A 205 36.43 -5.00 -17.23
N SER A 206 35.64 -5.91 -17.83
CA SER A 206 36.14 -7.22 -18.27
C SER A 206 37.22 -7.12 -19.34
N ILE A 207 37.08 -6.18 -20.29
CA ILE A 207 38.09 -5.95 -21.34
C ILE A 207 39.38 -5.41 -20.71
N ILE A 208 39.27 -4.44 -19.78
CA ILE A 208 40.42 -3.88 -19.07
C ILE A 208 41.15 -4.96 -18.27
N CYS A 209 40.43 -5.82 -17.55
CA CYS A 209 41.02 -6.94 -16.82
C CYS A 209 41.68 -7.97 -17.75
N TYR A 210 41.06 -8.27 -18.89
CA TYR A 210 41.63 -9.18 -19.89
C TYR A 210 42.90 -8.59 -20.51
N THR A 211 42.88 -7.31 -20.90
CA THR A 211 44.07 -6.66 -21.48
C THR A 211 45.18 -6.54 -20.46
N SER A 212 44.89 -6.22 -19.19
CA SER A 212 45.91 -6.17 -18.13
C SER A 212 46.59 -7.53 -17.93
N CYS A 213 45.81 -8.62 -17.90
CA CYS A 213 46.38 -9.96 -17.77
C CYS A 213 47.12 -10.43 -19.04
N CYS A 214 46.64 -10.07 -20.23
CA CYS A 214 47.23 -10.52 -21.48
C CYS A 214 48.46 -9.70 -21.90
N THR A 215 48.57 -8.43 -21.51
CA THR A 215 49.79 -7.64 -21.71
C THR A 215 50.91 -8.13 -20.81
N ASP A 216 50.62 -8.57 -19.57
CA ASP A 216 51.64 -9.15 -18.68
C ASP A 216 52.19 -10.49 -19.20
N ILE A 217 51.38 -11.29 -19.90
CA ILE A 217 51.83 -12.57 -20.50
C ILE A 217 52.70 -12.35 -21.75
N LEU A 218 52.36 -11.37 -22.59
CA LEU A 218 53.14 -11.08 -23.80
C LEU A 218 54.44 -10.31 -23.50
N ALA A 219 54.43 -9.43 -22.50
CA ALA A 219 55.64 -8.74 -22.05
C ALA A 219 56.70 -9.71 -21.52
N ALA A 220 56.30 -10.77 -20.79
CA ALA A 220 57.22 -11.81 -20.36
C ALA A 220 57.84 -12.58 -21.54
N ASN A 221 57.11 -12.73 -22.65
CA ASN A 221 57.56 -13.50 -23.81
C ASN A 221 58.53 -12.71 -24.72
N GLU A 222 58.45 -11.37 -24.74
CA GLU A 222 59.41 -10.50 -25.45
C GLU A 222 60.74 -10.40 -24.69
N GLU A 223 60.71 -10.36 -23.36
CA GLU A 223 61.93 -10.35 -22.52
C GLU A 223 62.74 -11.67 -22.65
N ASP A 224 62.05 -12.80 -22.81
CA ASP A 224 62.68 -14.12 -22.99
C ASP A 224 63.34 -14.27 -24.38
N GLU A 225 62.74 -13.72 -25.45
CA GLU A 225 63.30 -13.79 -26.82
C GLU A 225 64.51 -12.87 -27.02
N GLU A 226 64.50 -11.67 -26.42
CA GLU A 226 65.63 -10.73 -26.50
C GLU A 226 66.84 -11.22 -25.66
N ALA A 227 66.58 -11.92 -24.55
CA ALA A 227 67.62 -12.57 -23.75
C ALA A 227 68.29 -13.74 -24.48
N GLU A 228 67.53 -14.59 -25.20
CA GLU A 228 68.10 -15.67 -26.02
C GLU A 228 68.94 -15.14 -27.20
N LEU A 229 68.49 -14.07 -27.87
CA LEU A 229 69.26 -13.45 -28.96
C LEU A 229 70.57 -12.81 -28.47
N ALA A 230 70.54 -12.19 -27.29
CA ALA A 230 71.74 -11.61 -26.67
C ALA A 230 72.74 -12.68 -26.21
N GLU A 231 72.27 -13.83 -25.68
CA GLU A 231 73.16 -14.93 -25.29
C GLU A 231 73.77 -15.65 -26.50
N ALA A 232 73.00 -15.81 -27.59
CA ALA A 232 73.48 -16.40 -28.85
C ALA A 232 74.57 -15.53 -29.52
N ALA A 233 74.42 -14.20 -29.50
CA ALA A 233 75.44 -13.28 -30.02
C ALA A 233 76.75 -13.32 -29.19
N ALA A 234 76.64 -13.45 -27.86
CA ALA A 234 77.81 -13.51 -26.97
C ALA A 234 78.62 -14.82 -27.11
N ARG A 235 78.01 -15.95 -27.47
CA ARG A 235 78.73 -17.22 -27.72
C ARG A 235 79.54 -17.21 -29.01
N HIS A 236 79.11 -16.46 -30.03
CA HIS A 236 79.81 -16.40 -31.32
C HIS A 236 81.12 -15.61 -31.27
N GLN A 237 81.26 -14.67 -30.33
CA GLN A 237 82.45 -13.81 -30.21
C GLN A 237 83.59 -14.42 -29.36
N LYS A 238 83.36 -15.57 -28.71
CA LYS A 238 84.37 -16.29 -27.89
C LYS A 238 85.13 -17.40 -28.63
N ARG A 239 84.97 -17.51 -29.95
CA ARG A 239 85.55 -18.59 -30.78
C ARG A 239 86.56 -18.14 -31.84
N GLU A 240 87.04 -16.90 -31.77
CA GLU A 240 88.26 -16.45 -32.47
C GLU A 240 89.46 -16.42 -31.52
#